data_AF-A0A3Q3MT62-F1
#
_entry.id   AF-A0A3Q3MT62-F1
#
_cell.length_a   1.000
_cell.length_b   1.000
_cell.length_c   1.000
_cell.angle_alpha   90.00
_cell.angle_beta   90.00
_cell.angle_gamma   90.00
#
_symmetry.space_group_name_H-M   'P 1'
#
loop_
_entity.id
_entity.type
_entity.pdbx_description
1 polymer ?
#
loop_
_entity_poly.entity_id
_entity_poly.type
_entity_poly.pdbx_seq_one_letter_code
_entity_poly.pdbx_strand_id
1 'polypeptide(L)'
;ITCILQVLATQISLVCHIFCHQNDGIVFYGFLSDYKANVDKTMAMDISGNISQSVKLQSGFKWPKDGIRYLGIQILLTLNNLYNTNYKPITQNISRDLDRWSLSLLGRIEKQWRTH
;
A
#
# COMPACT_ATOMS: atom_id res chain seq x y z
N ILE A 1 -36.06 -20.36 -14.37
CA ILE A 1 -35.49 -19.81 -13.12
C ILE A 1 -34.18 -20.51 -12.75
N THR A 2 -34.10 -21.84 -12.86
CA THR A 2 -32.87 -22.63 -12.66
C THR A 2 -31.72 -22.29 -13.63
N CYS A 3 -31.99 -22.09 -14.92
CA CYS A 3 -30.94 -21.69 -15.88
C CYS A 3 -30.30 -20.31 -15.61
N ILE A 4 -31.05 -19.35 -15.05
CA ILE A 4 -30.51 -18.00 -14.77
C ILE A 4 -29.61 -18.03 -13.53
N LEU A 5 -29.97 -18.83 -12.52
CA LEU A 5 -29.14 -19.08 -11.35
C LEU A 5 -27.85 -19.85 -11.72
N GLN A 6 -27.90 -20.74 -12.70
CA GLN A 6 -26.74 -21.52 -13.14
C GLN A 6 -25.72 -20.67 -13.91
N VAL A 7 -26.18 -19.71 -14.71
CA VAL A 7 -25.32 -18.75 -15.44
C VAL A 7 -24.70 -17.73 -14.48
N LEU A 8 -25.40 -17.31 -13.43
CA LEU A 8 -24.83 -16.46 -12.38
C LEU A 8 -23.81 -17.22 -11.52
N ALA A 9 -24.07 -18.49 -11.20
CA ALA A 9 -23.13 -19.32 -10.42
C ALA A 9 -21.82 -19.61 -11.19
N THR A 10 -21.88 -19.81 -12.51
CA THR A 10 -20.68 -20.04 -13.33
C THR A 10 -19.86 -18.77 -13.53
N GLN A 11 -20.49 -17.60 -13.64
CA GLN A 11 -19.77 -16.32 -13.70
C GLN A 11 -19.06 -15.98 -12.37
N ILE A 12 -19.70 -16.27 -11.23
CA ILE A 12 -19.08 -16.11 -9.90
C ILE A 12 -17.93 -17.10 -9.70
N SER A 13 -18.08 -18.35 -10.18
CA SER A 13 -17.02 -19.36 -10.13
C SER A 13 -15.82 -18.98 -11.00
N LEU A 14 -16.03 -18.39 -12.18
CA LEU A 14 -14.95 -17.96 -13.07
C LEU A 14 -14.12 -16.82 -12.46
N VAL A 15 -14.78 -15.86 -11.80
CA VAL A 15 -14.12 -14.76 -11.09
C VAL A 15 -13.33 -15.24 -9.88
N CYS A 16 -13.85 -16.23 -9.13
CA CYS A 16 -13.09 -16.90 -8.06
C CYS A 16 -11.85 -17.63 -8.61
N HIS A 17 -11.99 -18.34 -9.74
CA HIS A 17 -10.88 -19.09 -10.34
C HIS A 17 -9.75 -18.17 -10.83
N ILE A 18 -10.09 -17.00 -11.39
CA ILE A 18 -9.10 -15.99 -11.82
C ILE A 18 -8.32 -15.42 -10.63
N PHE A 19 -8.96 -15.21 -9.47
CA PHE A 19 -8.27 -14.70 -8.28
C PHE A 19 -7.44 -15.76 -7.54
N CYS A 20 -7.89 -17.02 -7.52
CA CYS A 20 -7.07 -18.13 -7.01
C CYS A 20 -5.75 -18.26 -7.80
N HIS A 21 -5.83 -18.15 -9.13
CA HIS A 21 -4.66 -18.23 -10.01
C HIS A 21 -3.63 -17.10 -9.78
N GLN A 22 -4.08 -15.93 -9.28
CA GLN A 22 -3.18 -14.82 -8.94
C GLN A 22 -2.34 -15.12 -7.69
N ASN A 23 -2.93 -15.78 -6.69
CA ASN A 23 -2.20 -16.25 -5.50
C ASN A 23 -1.23 -17.38 -5.85
N ASP A 24 -1.62 -18.28 -6.76
CA ASP A 24 -0.77 -19.37 -7.23
C ASP A 24 0.52 -18.85 -7.89
N GLY A 25 0.44 -17.72 -8.60
CA GLY A 25 1.62 -17.06 -9.17
C GLY A 25 2.61 -16.59 -8.10
N ILE A 26 2.15 -15.86 -7.08
CA ILE A 26 3.03 -15.36 -5.99
C ILE A 26 3.66 -16.52 -5.23
N VAL A 27 2.88 -17.58 -4.96
CA VAL A 27 3.38 -18.79 -4.30
C VAL A 27 4.39 -19.52 -5.17
N PHE A 28 4.14 -19.63 -6.48
CA PHE A 28 5.04 -20.27 -7.44
C PHE A 28 6.38 -19.52 -7.57
N TYR A 29 6.35 -18.20 -7.71
CA TYR A 29 7.58 -17.39 -7.69
C TYR A 29 8.29 -17.44 -6.34
N GLY A 30 7.53 -17.47 -5.24
CA GLY A 30 8.09 -17.68 -3.90
C GLY A 30 8.80 -19.01 -3.77
N PHE A 31 8.23 -20.08 -4.33
CA PHE A 31 8.85 -21.40 -4.38
C PHE A 31 10.13 -21.40 -5.22
N LEU A 32 10.12 -20.79 -6.41
CA LEU A 32 11.30 -20.73 -7.29
C LEU A 32 12.45 -19.89 -6.71
N SER A 33 12.14 -18.91 -5.87
CA SER A 33 13.11 -17.97 -5.29
C SER A 33 13.49 -18.29 -3.85
N ASP A 34 12.97 -19.39 -3.28
CA ASP A 34 13.02 -19.72 -1.85
C ASP A 34 12.53 -18.57 -0.94
N TYR A 35 11.67 -17.69 -1.47
CA TYR A 35 11.11 -16.56 -0.75
C TYR A 35 9.67 -16.83 -0.36
N LYS A 36 9.43 -17.06 0.95
CA LYS A 36 8.08 -17.21 1.48
C LYS A 36 7.44 -15.84 1.76
N ALA A 37 6.45 -15.47 0.96
CA ALA A 37 5.63 -14.29 1.21
C ALA A 37 4.91 -14.40 2.56
N ASN A 38 5.01 -13.37 3.39
CA ASN A 38 4.33 -13.31 4.68
C ASN A 38 2.90 -12.76 4.50
N VAL A 39 1.95 -13.68 4.36
CA VAL A 39 0.52 -13.35 4.12
C VAL A 39 -0.06 -12.43 5.20
N ASP A 40 0.36 -12.58 6.47
CA ASP A 40 -0.13 -11.74 7.58
C ASP A 40 0.30 -10.27 7.46
N LYS A 41 1.40 -10.01 6.75
CA LYS A 41 1.91 -8.68 6.44
C LYS A 41 1.42 -8.16 5.10
N THR A 42 0.90 -9.03 4.24
CA THR A 42 0.39 -8.66 2.92
C THR A 42 -0.98 -7.98 3.04
N MET A 43 -1.12 -6.87 2.34
CA MET A 43 -2.37 -6.13 2.24
C MET A 43 -2.75 -5.96 0.77
N ALA A 44 -4.05 -5.97 0.49
CA ALA A 44 -4.60 -5.72 -0.83
C ALA A 44 -5.67 -4.63 -0.74
N MET A 45 -5.77 -3.81 -1.77
CA MET A 45 -6.74 -2.71 -1.83
C MET A 45 -7.47 -2.75 -3.17
N ASP A 46 -8.78 -2.58 -3.09
CA ASP A 46 -9.66 -2.58 -4.26
C ASP A 46 -9.84 -1.14 -4.77
N ILE A 47 -9.05 -0.77 -5.78
CA ILE A 47 -9.10 0.57 -6.38
C ILE A 47 -10.40 0.77 -7.18
N SER A 48 -10.91 -0.31 -7.78
CA SER A 48 -12.07 -0.28 -8.68
C SER A 48 -13.42 -0.34 -7.96
N GLY A 49 -13.44 -0.82 -6.72
CA GLY A 49 -14.65 -1.12 -5.96
C GLY A 49 -15.40 -2.36 -6.45
N ASN A 50 -14.87 -3.08 -7.45
CA ASN A 50 -15.56 -4.18 -8.12
C ASN A 50 -15.20 -5.57 -7.56
N ILE A 51 -14.30 -5.66 -6.58
CA ILE A 51 -13.89 -6.95 -6.03
C ILE A 51 -14.94 -7.44 -5.03
N SER A 52 -15.50 -8.62 -5.31
CA SER A 52 -16.52 -9.25 -4.48
C SER A 52 -16.01 -9.58 -3.09
N GLN A 53 -16.92 -9.56 -2.11
CA GLN A 53 -16.59 -9.88 -0.72
C GLN A 53 -16.09 -11.33 -0.56
N SER A 54 -16.60 -12.26 -1.37
CA SER A 54 -16.16 -13.66 -1.35
C SER A 54 -14.67 -13.79 -1.73
N VAL A 55 -14.22 -13.06 -2.74
CA VAL A 55 -12.80 -13.03 -3.16
C VAL A 55 -11.92 -12.43 -2.05
N LYS A 56 -12.38 -11.35 -1.41
CA LYS A 56 -11.65 -10.72 -0.30
C LYS A 56 -11.45 -11.68 0.88
N LEU A 57 -12.47 -12.49 1.19
CA LEU A 57 -12.42 -13.50 2.26
C LEU A 57 -11.53 -14.70 1.89
N GLN A 58 -11.55 -15.14 0.63
CA GLN A 58 -10.76 -16.28 0.18
C GLN A 58 -9.27 -15.97 0.00
N SER A 59 -8.89 -14.70 -0.20
CA SER A 59 -7.50 -14.34 -0.52
C SER A 59 -6.53 -14.45 0.66
N GLY A 60 -7.03 -14.45 1.91
CA GLY A 60 -6.21 -14.43 3.13
C GLY A 60 -5.47 -13.10 3.39
N PHE A 61 -5.61 -12.11 2.52
CA PHE A 61 -4.99 -10.79 2.68
C PHE A 61 -5.82 -9.87 3.56
N LYS A 62 -5.16 -8.86 4.12
CA LYS A 62 -5.84 -7.75 4.79
C LYS A 62 -6.35 -6.75 3.75
N TRP A 63 -7.62 -6.36 3.87
CA TRP A 63 -8.29 -5.42 2.96
C TRP A 63 -8.69 -4.13 3.68
N PRO A 64 -7.78 -3.17 3.86
CA PRO A 64 -8.09 -1.90 4.51
C PRO A 64 -9.03 -1.04 3.67
N LYS A 65 -10.00 -0.40 4.33
CA LYS A 65 -11.00 0.49 3.69
C LYS A 65 -10.48 1.90 3.44
N ASP A 66 -9.45 2.32 4.18
CA ASP A 66 -8.96 3.70 4.19
C ASP A 66 -7.65 3.87 3.42
N GLY A 67 -7.15 2.81 2.78
CA GLY A 67 -5.88 2.81 2.05
C GLY A 67 -4.78 1.97 2.68
N ILE A 68 -3.65 1.87 1.97
CA ILE A 68 -2.47 1.10 2.38
C ILE A 68 -1.30 2.06 2.62
N ARG A 69 -0.55 1.83 3.70
CA ARG A 69 0.71 2.54 3.95
C ARG A 69 1.88 1.81 3.28
N TYR A 70 2.59 2.51 2.40
CA TYR A 70 3.77 2.00 1.72
C TYR A 70 4.94 2.97 1.88
N LEU A 71 6.05 2.49 2.46
CA LEU A 71 7.27 3.30 2.71
C LEU A 71 7.00 4.63 3.42
N GLY A 72 6.02 4.64 4.34
CA GLY A 72 5.63 5.85 5.08
C GLY A 72 4.65 6.78 4.35
N ILE A 73 4.29 6.49 3.10
CA ILE A 73 3.28 7.20 2.32
C ILE A 73 1.94 6.45 2.44
N GLN A 74 0.86 7.17 2.70
CA GLN A 74 -0.49 6.62 2.70
C GLN A 74 -1.06 6.65 1.27
N ILE A 75 -1.24 5.48 0.68
CA ILE A 75 -1.94 5.31 -0.61
C ILE A 75 -3.44 5.21 -0.30
N LEU A 76 -4.18 6.28 -0.58
CA LEU A 76 -5.62 6.40 -0.33
C LEU A 76 -6.42 5.87 -1.53
N LEU A 77 -7.63 5.36 -1.30
CA LEU A 77 -8.56 5.02 -2.40
C LEU A 77 -9.06 6.27 -3.14
N THR A 78 -9.17 7.39 -2.43
CA THR A 78 -9.64 8.67 -3.00
C THR A 78 -8.50 9.67 -3.03
N LEU A 79 -8.42 10.45 -4.10
CA LEU A 79 -7.39 11.49 -4.24
C LEU A 79 -7.69 12.75 -3.42
N ASN A 80 -8.92 12.90 -2.93
CA ASN A 80 -9.41 14.13 -2.27
C ASN A 80 -8.56 14.56 -1.07
N ASN A 81 -7.93 13.60 -0.37
CA ASN A 81 -7.13 13.88 0.82
C ASN A 81 -5.63 13.58 0.65
N LEU A 82 -5.18 13.22 -0.56
CA LEU A 82 -3.80 12.82 -0.81
C LEU A 82 -2.80 13.92 -0.43
N TYR A 83 -3.14 15.18 -0.73
CA TYR A 83 -2.32 16.34 -0.39
C TYR A 83 -2.15 16.50 1.12
N ASN A 84 -3.26 16.55 1.86
CA ASN A 84 -3.22 16.79 3.31
C ASN A 84 -2.60 15.61 4.07
N THR A 85 -2.85 14.37 3.62
CA THR A 85 -2.34 13.18 4.29
C THR A 85 -0.84 12.98 4.05
N ASN A 86 -0.34 13.24 2.85
CA ASN A 86 1.07 12.98 2.51
C ASN A 86 1.87 14.26 2.29
N TYR A 87 1.50 15.06 1.29
CA TYR A 87 2.32 16.18 0.85
C TYR A 87 2.51 17.24 1.93
N LYS A 88 1.42 17.68 2.57
CA LYS A 88 1.47 18.71 3.62
C LYS A 88 2.45 18.35 4.76
N PRO A 89 2.35 17.20 5.44
CA PRO A 89 3.29 16.86 6.51
C PRO A 89 4.71 16.60 5.98
N ILE A 90 4.87 16.02 4.79
CA ILE A 90 6.21 15.81 4.20
C ILE A 90 6.90 17.14 3.94
N THR A 91 6.23 18.10 3.31
CA THR A 91 6.79 19.43 3.05
C THR A 91 7.12 20.16 4.36
N GLN A 92 6.24 20.08 5.37
CA GLN A 92 6.52 20.68 6.68
C GLN A 92 7.72 20.05 7.37
N ASN A 93 7.91 18.73 7.25
CA ASN A 93 9.08 18.05 7.79
C ASN A 93 10.36 18.46 7.06
N ILE A 94 10.33 18.52 5.72
CA ILE A 94 11.46 19.01 4.92
C ILE A 94 11.83 20.44 5.32
N SER A 95 10.86 21.35 5.44
CA SER A 95 11.13 22.73 5.89
C SER A 95 11.76 22.77 7.28
N ARG A 96 11.23 22.01 8.23
CA ARG A 96 11.79 21.94 9.59
C ARG A 96 13.20 21.37 9.62
N ASP A 97 13.48 20.36 8.80
CA ASP A 97 14.80 19.77 8.69
C ASP A 97 15.80 20.76 8.08
N LEU A 98 15.39 21.51 7.04
CA LEU A 98 16.20 22.58 6.47
C LEU A 98 16.48 23.70 7.48
N ASP A 99 15.49 24.12 8.26
CA ASP A 99 15.66 25.13 9.31
C ASP A 99 16.66 24.64 10.36
N ARG A 100 16.51 23.39 10.83
CA ARG A 100 17.45 22.76 11.77
C ARG A 100 18.85 22.67 11.19
N TRP A 101 18.99 22.35 9.91
CA TRP A 101 20.29 22.25 9.25
C TRP A 101 20.96 23.61 9.10
N SER A 102 20.19 24.67 8.83
CA SER A 102 20.73 26.04 8.75
C SER A 102 21.36 26.47 10.08
N LEU A 103 20.69 26.21 11.20
CA LEU A 103 21.22 26.46 12.55
C LEU A 103 22.48 25.63 12.85
N SER A 104 22.50 24.38 12.39
CA SER A 104 23.67 23.50 12.56
C SER A 104 24.89 23.96 11.76
N LEU A 105 24.67 24.53 10.57
CA LEU A 105 25.72 25.10 9.72
C LEU A 105 26.26 26.40 10.32
N LEU A 106 25.38 27.29 10.79
CA LEU A 106 25.78 28.52 11.48
C LEU A 106 26.61 28.21 12.73
N GLY A 107 26.19 27.25 13.56
CA GLY A 107 26.96 26.83 14.73
C GLY A 107 28.33 26.24 14.41
N ARG A 108 28.53 25.68 13.20
CA ARG A 108 29.85 25.21 12.74
C ARG A 108 30.73 26.38 12.29
N ILE A 109 30.16 27.35 11.58
CA ILE A 109 30.86 28.57 11.14
C ILE A 109 31.32 29.38 12.37
N GLU A 110 30.45 29.58 13.36
CA GLU A 110 30.81 30.31 14.59
C GLU A 110 31.94 29.64 15.38
N LYS A 111 31.99 28.31 15.43
CA LYS A 111 33.08 27.59 16.08
C LYS A 111 34.41 27.77 15.35
N GLN A 112 34.39 27.81 14.02
CA GLN A 112 35.58 28.06 13.20
C GLN A 112 36.16 29.46 13.44
N TRP A 113 35.31 30.49 13.48
CA TRP A 113 35.74 31.87 13.71
C TRP A 113 36.31 32.12 15.10
N ARG A 114 35.87 31.36 16.10
CA ARG A 114 36.34 31.50 17.49
C ARG A 114 37.68 30.80 17.77
N THR A 115 38.21 30.07 16.80
CA THR A 115 39.49 29.33 16.89
C THR A 115 40.65 30.02 16.17
N HIS A 116 40.47 31.26 15.72
CA HIS A 116 41.52 32.15 15.20
C HIS A 116 41.54 33.42 16.04
#